data_AF-A0A0F8XB23-F1
#
_entry.id   AF-A0A0F8XB23-F1
#
_cell.length_a   1.000
_cell.length_b   1.000
_cell.length_c   1.000
_cell.angle_alpha   90.00
_cell.angle_beta   90.00
_cell.angle_gamma   90.00
#
_symmetry.space_group_name_H-M   'P 1'
#
loop_
_entity.id
_entity.type
_entity.pdbx_description
1 polymer ?
#
loop_
_entity_poly.entity_id
_entity_poly.type
_entity_poly.pdbx_seq_one_letter_code
_entity_poly.pdbx_strand_id
1 'polypeptide(L)'
;PGEGDVLSLSGNTWVASGITASLSGLTDTSVAGVVSGQNLAYDGTNWILMEKKKRSIVLYAKDMISAVTNGTTILKLEATTNLNGRDTHVFINANDTFALFDWIPPPEYDSGTVSYRYFWTTPGLDTDGVAMALEGVATGDGDPLDVDHGTPVILVPRRLVARMG
;
A
#
# COMPACT_ATOMS: atom_id res chain seq x y z
N PRO A 1 34.05 -17.19 35.81
CA PRO A 1 33.05 -16.75 34.82
C PRO A 1 31.87 -16.04 35.49
N GLY A 2 31.58 -14.82 35.06
CA GLY A 2 30.38 -14.08 35.41
C GLY A 2 29.19 -14.45 34.54
N GLU A 3 28.00 -14.01 34.94
CA GLU A 3 26.79 -14.13 34.12
C GLU A 3 27.00 -13.38 32.79
N GLY A 4 26.83 -14.08 31.67
CA GLY A 4 27.08 -13.56 30.33
C GLY A 4 28.45 -13.90 29.70
N ASP A 5 29.36 -14.55 30.44
CA ASP A 5 30.63 -15.01 29.86
C ASP A 5 30.41 -16.19 28.90
N VAL A 6 30.97 -16.10 27.69
CA VAL A 6 30.90 -17.16 26.68
C VAL A 6 32.23 -17.89 26.56
N LEU A 7 32.14 -19.21 26.53
CA LEU A 7 33.24 -20.11 26.20
C LEU A 7 33.04 -20.63 24.78
N SER A 8 34.09 -20.59 23.96
CA SER A 8 34.14 -21.23 22.63
C SER A 8 35.06 -22.44 22.67
N LEU A 9 34.69 -23.54 22.01
CA LEU A 9 35.52 -24.73 21.92
C LEU A 9 36.58 -24.57 20.82
N SER A 10 37.85 -24.65 21.19
CA SER A 10 38.99 -24.65 20.27
C SER A 10 39.73 -25.98 20.36
N GLY A 11 39.58 -26.82 19.32
CA GLY A 11 40.03 -28.20 19.36
C GLY A 11 39.26 -29.00 20.42
N ASN A 12 39.92 -29.28 21.55
CA ASN A 12 39.33 -29.96 22.71
C ASN A 12 39.29 -29.09 23.98
N THR A 13 39.60 -27.79 23.86
CA THR A 13 39.72 -26.88 25.01
C THR A 13 38.72 -25.74 24.91
N TRP A 14 38.00 -25.47 25.99
CA TRP A 14 37.12 -24.30 26.08
C TRP A 14 37.95 -23.05 26.39
N VAL A 15 37.88 -22.06 25.50
CA VAL A 15 38.55 -20.75 25.66
C VAL A 15 37.51 -19.65 25.81
N ALA A 16 37.77 -18.68 26.67
CA ALA A 16 36.92 -17.50 26.79
C ALA A 16 36.93 -16.73 25.47
N SER A 17 35.75 -16.43 24.94
CA SER A 17 35.59 -15.75 23.65
C SER A 17 34.48 -14.71 23.77
N GLY A 18 34.78 -13.47 23.37
CA GLY A 18 33.76 -12.44 23.23
C GLY A 18 32.93 -12.73 21.98
N ILE A 19 31.64 -13.02 22.13
CA ILE A 19 30.75 -13.10 20.99
C ILE A 19 30.61 -11.69 20.40
N THR A 20 31.31 -11.43 19.29
CA THR A 20 30.85 -10.45 18.29
C THR A 20 30.16 -11.25 17.18
N ALA A 21 29.12 -12.01 17.51
CA ALA A 21 28.35 -12.70 16.50
C ALA A 21 27.54 -11.64 15.75
N SER A 22 28.00 -11.32 14.55
CA SER A 22 27.06 -11.00 13.48
C SER A 22 26.03 -12.13 13.45
N LEU A 23 24.75 -11.79 13.36
CA LEU A 23 23.67 -12.78 13.26
C LEU A 23 23.91 -13.77 12.10
N SER A 24 24.65 -13.35 11.07
CA SER A 24 25.08 -14.17 9.93
C SER A 24 26.13 -15.25 10.25
N GLY A 25 26.72 -15.23 11.45
CA GLY A 25 27.72 -16.19 11.91
C GLY A 25 27.16 -17.33 12.77
N LEU A 26 25.87 -17.27 13.12
CA LEU A 26 25.19 -18.35 13.83
C LEU A 26 24.78 -19.43 12.83
N THR A 27 25.35 -20.63 12.99
CA THR A 27 25.12 -21.77 12.08
C THR A 27 23.99 -22.68 12.53
N ASP A 28 23.52 -22.52 13.76
CA ASP A 28 22.39 -23.25 14.36
C ASP A 28 21.05 -22.52 14.21
N THR A 29 21.07 -21.29 13.69
CA THR A 29 19.89 -20.47 13.40
C THR A 29 19.83 -20.18 11.90
N SER A 30 18.69 -20.46 11.27
CA SER A 30 18.45 -20.07 9.88
C SER A 30 17.90 -18.64 9.83
N VAL A 31 18.69 -17.71 9.30
CA VAL A 31 18.24 -16.34 8.94
C VAL A 31 17.80 -16.23 7.47
N ALA A 32 17.57 -17.37 6.81
CA ALA A 32 17.17 -17.40 5.41
C ALA A 32 15.88 -16.60 5.17
N GLY A 33 15.94 -15.60 4.29
CA GLY A 33 14.82 -14.72 3.94
C GLY A 33 14.79 -13.38 4.68
N VAL A 34 15.63 -13.18 5.70
CA VAL A 34 15.77 -11.88 6.38
C VAL A 34 16.63 -10.95 5.52
N VAL A 35 16.10 -9.77 5.16
CA VAL A 35 16.83 -8.71 4.47
C VAL A 35 17.14 -7.55 5.41
N SER A 36 18.18 -6.78 5.08
CA SER A 36 18.56 -5.57 5.82
C SER A 36 17.38 -4.61 5.98
N GLY A 37 17.15 -4.10 7.19
CA GLY A 37 16.06 -3.18 7.51
C GLY A 37 14.74 -3.84 7.95
N GLN A 38 14.68 -5.17 8.05
CA GLN A 38 13.54 -5.88 8.63
C GLN A 38 13.69 -6.06 10.14
N ASN A 39 12.56 -5.92 10.85
CA ASN A 39 12.48 -6.20 12.27
C ASN A 39 12.14 -7.68 12.48
N LEU A 40 12.91 -8.34 13.34
CA LEU A 40 12.60 -9.70 13.81
C LEU A 40 12.00 -9.61 15.22
N ALA A 41 11.02 -10.47 15.50
CA ALA A 41 10.49 -10.67 16.84
C ALA A 41 10.80 -12.10 17.29
N TYR A 42 11.17 -12.28 18.56
CA TYR A 42 11.34 -13.60 19.16
C TYR A 42 9.98 -14.08 19.70
N ASP A 43 9.46 -15.19 19.18
CA ASP A 43 8.14 -15.73 19.57
C ASP A 43 8.19 -16.65 20.81
N GLY A 44 9.37 -16.74 21.45
CA GLY A 44 9.64 -17.65 22.55
C GLY A 44 10.41 -18.91 22.12
N THR A 45 10.46 -19.23 20.83
CA THR A 45 11.19 -20.39 20.27
C THR A 45 12.05 -20.02 19.05
N ASN A 46 11.54 -19.18 18.14
CA ASN A 46 12.20 -18.79 16.91
C ASN A 46 12.23 -17.26 16.76
N TRP A 47 13.19 -16.77 15.98
CA TRP A 47 13.14 -15.42 15.43
C TRP A 47 12.29 -15.42 14.17
N ILE A 48 11.15 -14.74 14.23
CA ILE A 48 10.20 -14.63 13.11
C ILE A 48 10.25 -13.23 12.50
N LEU A 49 9.97 -13.17 11.19
CA LEU A 49 9.87 -11.90 10.47
C LEU A 49 8.62 -11.14 10.92
N MET A 50 8.78 -9.88 11.32
CA MET A 50 7.63 -9.01 11.50
C MET A 50 7.19 -8.48 10.13
N GLU A 51 6.12 -9.06 9.59
CA GLU A 51 5.51 -8.53 8.37
C GLU A 51 5.06 -7.08 8.59
N LYS A 52 5.40 -6.19 7.65
CA LYS A 52 4.87 -4.83 7.65
C LYS A 52 3.35 -4.90 7.44
N LYS A 53 2.60 -4.34 8.37
CA LYS A 53 1.13 -4.27 8.25
C LYS A 53 0.76 -3.30 7.14
N LYS A 54 -0.08 -3.75 6.20
CA LYS A 54 -0.72 -2.86 5.23
C LYS A 54 -1.63 -1.88 5.96
N ARG A 55 -1.56 -0.60 5.58
CA ARG A 55 -2.50 0.43 6.02
C ARG A 55 -3.44 0.76 4.86
N SER A 56 -4.65 1.19 5.20
CA SER A 56 -5.65 1.62 4.23
C SER A 56 -6.17 2.99 4.60
N ILE A 57 -6.34 3.84 3.60
CA ILE A 57 -7.05 5.11 3.71
C ILE A 57 -8.28 5.03 2.81
N VAL A 58 -9.38 5.62 3.27
CA VAL A 58 -10.57 5.80 2.45
C VAL A 58 -10.54 7.22 1.91
N LEU A 59 -10.60 7.34 0.60
CA LEU A 59 -10.78 8.62 -0.09
C LEU A 59 -12.23 8.70 -0.54
N TYR A 60 -12.92 9.75 -0.10
CA TYR A 60 -14.29 10.02 -0.55
C TYR A 60 -14.25 10.95 -1.77
N ALA A 61 -15.28 10.88 -2.61
CA ALA A 61 -15.36 11.73 -3.81
C ALA A 61 -15.22 13.23 -3.49
N LYS A 62 -15.82 13.70 -2.39
CA LYS A 62 -15.70 15.11 -1.97
C LYS A 62 -14.28 15.58 -1.63
N ASP A 63 -13.38 14.64 -1.33
CA ASP A 63 -11.99 14.93 -0.95
C ASP A 63 -11.05 14.83 -2.16
N MET A 64 -11.55 14.42 -3.32
CA MET A 64 -10.82 14.42 -4.57
C MET A 64 -11.04 15.74 -5.32
N ILE A 65 -10.06 16.11 -6.13
CA ILE A 65 -10.01 17.36 -6.87
C ILE A 65 -10.36 17.07 -8.33
N SER A 66 -11.31 17.81 -8.88
CA SER A 66 -11.55 17.81 -10.32
C SER A 66 -10.55 18.73 -11.02
N ALA A 67 -9.87 18.22 -12.05
CA ALA A 67 -8.96 19.03 -12.86
C ALA A 67 -9.72 20.08 -13.69
N VAL A 68 -9.06 21.20 -14.00
CA VAL A 68 -9.67 22.27 -14.79
C VAL A 68 -9.96 21.82 -16.23
N THR A 69 -9.07 21.03 -16.81
CA THR A 69 -9.23 20.43 -18.15
C THR A 69 -9.45 18.94 -17.99
N ASN A 70 -10.49 18.41 -18.62
CA ASN A 70 -10.87 17.00 -18.61
C ASN A 70 -11.16 16.39 -17.22
N GLY A 71 -11.33 17.25 -16.20
CA GLY A 71 -11.68 16.83 -14.85
C GLY A 71 -13.15 16.45 -14.76
N THR A 72 -13.43 15.52 -13.88
CA THR A 72 -14.78 15.00 -13.65
C THR A 72 -15.71 15.99 -12.99
N THR A 73 -16.98 15.96 -13.37
CA THR A 73 -18.01 16.76 -12.69
C THR A 73 -18.33 16.16 -11.33
N ILE A 74 -18.28 16.96 -10.27
CA ILE A 74 -18.73 16.57 -8.93
C ILE A 74 -20.23 16.83 -8.83
N LEU A 75 -21.00 15.75 -8.59
CA LEU A 75 -22.44 15.83 -8.35
C LEU A 75 -22.79 15.27 -6.97
N LYS A 76 -23.85 15.84 -6.41
CA LYS A 76 -24.56 15.24 -5.29
C LYS A 76 -25.63 14.32 -5.86
N LEU A 77 -25.46 13.02 -5.65
CA LEU A 77 -26.46 12.03 -5.99
C LEU A 77 -27.24 11.67 -4.74
N GLU A 78 -28.57 11.77 -4.82
CA GLU A 78 -29.46 11.22 -3.81
C GLU A 78 -30.03 9.89 -4.31
N ALA A 79 -30.03 8.88 -3.43
CA ALA A 79 -30.76 7.64 -3.68
C ALA A 79 -32.27 7.90 -3.73
N THR A 80 -33.04 7.01 -4.35
CA THR A 80 -34.50 7.14 -4.59
C THR A 80 -35.35 7.44 -3.34
N THR A 81 -34.85 7.12 -2.14
CA THR A 81 -35.54 7.38 -0.87
C THR A 81 -35.07 8.65 -0.15
N ASN A 82 -34.14 9.41 -0.73
CA ASN A 82 -33.56 10.64 -0.19
C ASN A 82 -32.89 10.50 1.19
N LEU A 83 -32.66 9.26 1.66
CA LEU A 83 -32.02 8.98 2.94
C LEU A 83 -30.50 8.96 2.85
N ASN A 84 -29.95 8.70 1.66
CA ASN A 84 -28.53 8.56 1.43
C ASN A 84 -28.10 9.49 0.30
N GLY A 85 -27.64 10.69 0.67
CA GLY A 85 -26.93 11.60 -0.23
C GLY A 85 -25.46 11.21 -0.29
N ARG A 86 -24.89 11.15 -1.50
CA ARG A 86 -23.46 10.92 -1.71
C ARG A 86 -22.89 11.91 -2.71
N ASP A 87 -21.71 12.41 -2.44
CA ASP A 87 -20.91 13.09 -3.45
C ASP A 87 -20.32 12.03 -4.39
N THR A 88 -20.35 12.31 -5.70
CA THR A 88 -19.86 11.40 -6.74
C THR A 88 -19.12 12.20 -7.80
N HIS A 89 -17.99 11.67 -8.26
CA HIS A 89 -17.43 12.07 -9.55
C HIS A 89 -18.15 11.34 -10.66
N VAL A 90 -18.59 12.10 -11.67
CA VAL A 90 -19.17 11.55 -12.89
C VAL A 90 -18.10 11.51 -13.96
N PHE A 91 -17.82 10.31 -14.45
CA PHE A 91 -16.86 10.07 -15.52
C PHE A 91 -17.60 9.93 -16.84
N ILE A 92 -17.19 10.70 -17.85
CA ILE A 92 -17.79 10.70 -19.19
C ILE A 92 -16.66 10.61 -20.21
N ASN A 93 -16.88 9.79 -21.24
CA ASN A 93 -15.91 9.62 -22.32
C ASN A 93 -15.54 10.99 -22.94
N ALA A 94 -14.24 11.19 -23.14
CA ALA A 94 -13.60 12.37 -23.75
C ALA A 94 -13.53 13.69 -22.95
N ASN A 95 -14.40 13.97 -21.96
CA ASN A 95 -14.41 15.29 -21.29
C ASN A 95 -14.29 15.24 -19.75
N ASP A 96 -14.53 14.10 -19.11
CA ASP A 96 -14.51 13.95 -17.65
C ASP A 96 -13.80 12.63 -17.32
N THR A 97 -12.47 12.61 -17.45
CA THR A 97 -11.71 11.35 -17.53
C THR A 97 -10.94 11.01 -16.27
N PHE A 98 -10.69 11.98 -15.39
CA PHE A 98 -9.95 11.75 -14.15
C PHE A 98 -10.34 12.70 -13.01
N ALA A 99 -9.91 12.32 -11.82
CA ALA A 99 -9.93 13.12 -10.60
C ALA A 99 -8.59 12.92 -9.89
N LEU A 100 -8.09 13.97 -9.24
CA LEU A 100 -6.79 14.02 -8.59
C LEU A 100 -6.97 13.94 -7.07
N PHE A 101 -5.93 13.50 -6.37
CA PHE A 101 -5.83 13.64 -4.92
C PHE A 101 -4.36 13.68 -4.53
N ASP A 102 -4.05 14.43 -3.48
CA ASP A 102 -2.71 14.44 -2.91
C ASP A 102 -2.61 13.37 -1.82
N TRP A 103 -1.53 12.60 -1.85
CA TRP A 103 -1.23 11.64 -0.80
C TRP A 103 0.18 11.82 -0.29
N ILE A 104 0.27 12.06 1.02
CA ILE A 104 1.53 12.04 1.75
C ILE A 104 1.68 10.63 2.33
N PRO A 105 2.64 9.83 1.82
CA PRO A 105 2.88 8.52 2.40
C PRO A 105 3.34 8.67 3.86
N PRO A 106 2.89 7.78 4.76
CA PRO A 106 3.35 7.81 6.14
C PRO A 106 4.86 7.51 6.21
N PRO A 107 5.55 7.94 7.28
CA PRO A 107 7.01 7.78 7.40
C PRO A 107 7.51 6.33 7.25
N GLU A 108 6.64 5.34 7.50
CA GLU A 108 6.97 3.92 7.39
C GLU A 108 6.77 3.32 5.98
N TYR A 109 6.28 4.11 5.01
CA TYR A 109 6.12 3.67 3.63
C TYR A 109 7.47 3.43 2.97
N ASP A 110 7.61 2.29 2.30
CA ASP A 110 8.87 1.79 1.75
C ASP A 110 8.90 1.75 0.23
N SER A 111 8.09 2.58 -0.42
CA SER A 111 7.96 2.61 -1.90
C SER A 111 7.45 1.30 -2.50
N GLY A 112 6.86 0.41 -1.69
CA GLY A 112 6.21 -0.81 -2.18
C GLY A 112 4.93 -0.54 -2.98
N THR A 113 4.38 -1.58 -3.61
CA THR A 113 3.17 -1.44 -4.45
C THR A 113 1.94 -1.00 -3.66
N VAL A 114 1.28 0.07 -4.12
CA VAL A 114 -0.04 0.48 -3.63
C VAL A 114 -1.13 -0.36 -4.29
N SER A 115 -2.02 -0.93 -3.48
CA SER A 115 -3.22 -1.63 -3.96
C SER A 115 -4.44 -0.77 -3.70
N TYR A 116 -5.39 -0.71 -4.64
CA TYR A 116 -6.60 0.08 -4.51
C TYR A 116 -7.85 -0.73 -4.80
N ARG A 117 -8.97 -0.24 -4.29
CA ARG A 117 -10.33 -0.68 -4.63
C ARG A 117 -11.16 0.57 -4.86
N TYR A 118 -11.98 0.54 -5.90
CA TYR A 118 -12.93 1.61 -6.20
C TYR A 118 -14.36 1.08 -6.14
N PHE A 119 -15.29 2.01 -5.92
CA PHE A 119 -16.72 1.76 -5.95
C PHE A 119 -17.32 2.61 -7.06
N TRP A 120 -18.13 1.99 -7.91
CA TRP A 120 -18.77 2.66 -9.02
C TRP A 120 -20.25 2.25 -9.09
N THR A 121 -21.04 3.07 -9.77
CA THR A 121 -22.44 2.80 -10.11
C THR A 121 -22.72 3.42 -11.46
N THR A 122 -23.67 2.86 -12.20
CA THR A 122 -24.22 3.45 -13.43
C THR A 122 -25.69 3.80 -13.21
N PRO A 123 -26.20 4.89 -13.80
CA PRO A 123 -27.61 5.27 -13.67
C PRO A 123 -28.55 4.44 -14.56
N GLY A 124 -28.04 3.52 -15.39
CA GLY A 124 -28.82 2.69 -16.31
C GLY A 124 -28.43 1.22 -16.30
N LEU A 125 -29.13 0.39 -17.09
CA LEU A 125 -28.84 -1.03 -17.34
C LEU A 125 -27.58 -1.24 -18.19
N ASP A 126 -26.58 -0.37 -18.03
CA ASP A 126 -25.36 -0.44 -18.81
C ASP A 126 -24.61 -1.73 -18.47
N THR A 127 -24.36 -2.54 -19.49
CA THR A 127 -23.63 -3.81 -19.41
C THR A 127 -22.13 -3.60 -19.41
N ASP A 128 -21.68 -2.41 -19.80
CA ASP A 128 -20.27 -2.10 -19.98
C ASP A 128 -19.72 -1.64 -18.62
N GLY A 129 -18.96 -2.52 -17.97
CA GLY A 129 -18.34 -2.22 -16.69
C GLY A 129 -17.41 -1.01 -16.77
N VAL A 130 -17.19 -0.35 -15.64
CA VAL A 130 -16.23 0.76 -15.56
C VAL A 130 -14.81 0.22 -15.46
N ALA A 131 -13.91 0.71 -16.32
CA ALA A 131 -12.47 0.53 -16.19
C ALA A 131 -11.90 1.76 -15.46
N MET A 132 -11.22 1.54 -14.33
CA MET A 132 -10.47 2.59 -13.63
C MET A 132 -9.00 2.20 -13.55
N ALA A 133 -8.15 3.21 -13.59
CA ALA A 133 -6.72 3.11 -13.30
C ALA A 133 -6.36 4.03 -12.14
N LEU A 134 -5.29 3.71 -11.43
CA LEU A 134 -4.62 4.60 -10.48
C LEU A 134 -3.22 4.85 -11.01
N GLU A 135 -2.89 6.13 -11.14
CA GLU A 135 -1.60 6.63 -11.59
C GLU A 135 -1.09 7.65 -10.58
N GLY A 136 0.22 7.88 -10.54
CA GLY A 136 0.80 8.76 -9.55
C GLY A 136 2.26 9.08 -9.86
N VAL A 137 2.63 10.32 -9.60
CA VAL A 137 4.01 10.79 -9.65
C VAL A 137 4.41 11.30 -8.27
N ALA A 138 5.67 11.07 -7.89
CA ALA A 138 6.28 11.70 -6.73
C ALA A 138 7.39 12.63 -7.23
N THR A 139 7.31 13.91 -6.87
CA THR A 139 8.31 14.93 -7.24
C THR A 139 9.20 15.25 -6.04
N GLY A 140 10.51 15.35 -6.25
CA GLY A 140 11.47 15.76 -5.23
C GLY A 140 11.54 17.28 -5.05
N ASP A 141 12.39 17.73 -4.13
CA ASP A 141 12.67 19.16 -3.95
C ASP A 141 13.41 19.72 -5.17
N GLY A 142 12.89 20.81 -5.72
CA GLY A 142 13.42 21.45 -6.93
C GLY A 142 13.02 20.77 -8.26
N ASP A 143 12.29 19.66 -8.24
CA ASP A 143 11.73 19.05 -9.45
C ASP A 143 10.56 19.87 -10.00
N PRO A 144 10.30 19.87 -11.32
CA PRO A 144 9.09 20.44 -11.87
C PRO A 144 7.84 19.82 -11.24
N LEU A 145 6.83 20.64 -10.96
CA LEU A 145 5.53 20.15 -10.48
C LEU A 145 4.66 19.59 -11.62
N ASP A 146 4.93 20.04 -12.85
CA ASP A 146 4.22 19.58 -14.05
C ASP A 146 4.98 18.38 -14.65
N VAL A 147 4.67 17.19 -14.12
CA VAL A 147 5.28 15.92 -14.54
C VAL A 147 4.18 14.90 -14.80
N ASP A 148 4.38 14.09 -15.85
CA ASP A 148 3.45 13.05 -16.25
C ASP A 148 3.31 11.94 -15.17
N HIS A 149 2.10 11.41 -15.00
CA HIS A 149 1.77 10.44 -13.93
C HIS A 149 2.16 8.99 -14.28
N GLY A 150 2.80 8.80 -15.44
CA GLY A 150 3.34 7.52 -15.88
C GLY A 150 2.31 6.66 -16.61
N THR A 151 2.55 5.34 -16.64
CA THR A 151 1.68 4.41 -17.38
C THR A 151 0.65 3.75 -16.44
N PRO A 152 -0.66 3.81 -16.76
CA PRO A 152 -1.69 3.18 -15.94
C PRO A 152 -1.58 1.67 -15.85
N VAL A 153 -1.90 1.15 -14.67
CA VAL A 153 -2.37 -0.23 -14.53
C VAL A 153 -3.90 -0.23 -14.55
N ILE A 154 -4.47 -0.60 -15.69
CA ILE A 154 -5.93 -0.68 -15.90
C ILE A 154 -6.46 -1.96 -15.27
N LEU A 155 -7.43 -1.83 -14.35
CA LEU A 155 -8.15 -2.96 -13.80
C LEU A 155 -9.59 -2.98 -14.30
N VAL A 156 -9.97 -4.04 -15.01
CA VAL A 156 -11.35 -4.33 -15.41
C VAL A 156 -11.91 -5.44 -14.50
N PRO A 157 -12.57 -5.12 -13.38
CA PRO A 157 -13.18 -6.15 -12.55
C PRO A 157 -14.46 -6.66 -13.23
N ARG A 158 -14.57 -7.99 -13.35
CA ARG A 158 -15.87 -8.63 -13.64
C ARG A 158 -16.73 -8.51 -12.39
N ARG A 159 -17.84 -7.76 -12.49
CA ARG A 159 -18.97 -7.61 -11.55
C ARG A 159 -18.77 -8.24 -10.16
N LEU A 160 -18.62 -7.41 -9.13
CA LEU A 160 -18.76 -7.86 -7.74
C LEU A 160 -20.24 -8.23 -7.49
N VAL A 161 -20.56 -9.53 -7.53
CA VAL A 161 -21.86 -10.01 -7.02
C VAL A 161 -21.71 -10.17 -5.51
N ALA A 162 -22.03 -9.11 -4.75
CA ALA A 162 -22.28 -9.27 -3.33
C ALA A 162 -23.61 -10.03 -3.18
N ARG A 163 -23.54 -11.34 -2.86
CA ARG A 163 -24.70 -12.04 -2.32
C ARG A 163 -24.85 -11.59 -0.87
N MET A 164 -25.87 -10.79 -0.59
CA MET A 164 -26.34 -10.59 0.77
C MET A 164 -27.07 -11.89 1.16
N GLY A 165 -26.64 -12.51 2.25
CA GLY A 165 -27.40 -13.58 2.91
C GLY A 165 -28.66 -13.03 3.56
#